data_AF-A0A2M7AIL1-F1
#
_entry.id   AF-A0A2M7AIL1-F1
#
_cell.length_a   1.000
_cell.length_b   1.000
_cell.length_c   1.000
_cell.angle_alpha   90.00
_cell.angle_beta   90.00
_cell.angle_gamma   90.00
#
_symmetry.space_group_name_H-M   'P 1'
#
loop_
_entity.id
_entity.type
_entity.pdbx_description
1 polymer ?
#
loop_
_entity_poly.entity_id
_entity_poly.type
_entity_poly.pdbx_seq_one_letter_code
_entity_poly.pdbx_strand_id
1 'polypeptide(L)'
;MLRGTTKTGAFLIVAWVVLTGRPALPQTGLSVQPPWQTQSAKVFTVKDGAIFADGEPFPLNFEFTWSSNFTEPFFKYASQFLNTVHYEPVSLGVGGQQNFKELNQHYTDAARHRVYCCVGLSVASARSYVGKYPEAAMRGPDGKPASEGRVSYLDAGYREALRESLKSLAVHVRDLPFHFG
;
A
#
# COMPACT_ATOMS: atom_id res chain seq x y z
N MET A 1 -58.58 -32.37 31.62
CA MET A 1 -58.07 -31.92 30.31
C MET A 1 -56.69 -31.31 30.53
N LEU A 2 -55.68 -31.88 29.89
CA LEU A 2 -54.26 -31.63 30.14
C LEU A 2 -53.76 -30.31 29.53
N ARG A 3 -52.75 -29.75 30.20
CA ARG A 3 -52.15 -28.42 30.07
C ARG A 3 -51.31 -28.26 28.80
N GLY A 4 -51.39 -27.10 28.16
CA GLY A 4 -50.46 -26.66 27.12
C GLY A 4 -49.20 -26.03 27.74
N THR A 5 -48.08 -26.75 27.69
CA THR A 5 -46.73 -26.23 27.97
C THR A 5 -45.82 -26.54 26.79
N THR A 6 -45.17 -25.51 26.24
CA THR A 6 -43.96 -25.62 25.38
C THR A 6 -43.16 -24.34 25.66
N LYS A 7 -42.25 -24.27 26.66
CA LYS A 7 -40.92 -24.91 26.77
C LYS A 7 -40.06 -24.76 25.52
N THR A 8 -39.24 -23.71 25.57
CA THR A 8 -37.84 -23.62 25.12
C THR A 8 -37.20 -25.00 24.89
N GLY A 9 -36.76 -25.27 23.66
CA GLY A 9 -36.07 -26.50 23.29
C GLY A 9 -34.68 -26.18 22.75
N ALA A 10 -33.67 -26.31 23.60
CA ALA A 10 -32.27 -26.37 23.23
C ALA A 10 -31.95 -27.72 22.56
N PHE A 11 -31.03 -27.67 21.60
CA PHE A 11 -30.05 -28.71 21.22
C PHE A 11 -30.42 -30.19 21.44
N LEU A 12 -30.47 -30.96 20.35
CA LEU A 12 -29.76 -32.23 20.30
C LEU A 12 -29.46 -32.66 18.87
N ILE A 13 -28.16 -32.69 18.60
CA ILE A 13 -27.49 -33.39 17.50
C ILE A 13 -27.90 -34.86 17.59
N VAL A 14 -28.44 -35.42 16.51
CA VAL A 14 -28.40 -36.86 16.27
C VAL A 14 -27.77 -37.06 14.90
N ALA A 15 -26.50 -37.43 14.95
CA ALA A 15 -25.76 -38.01 13.85
C ALA A 15 -26.46 -39.27 13.35
N TRP A 16 -26.71 -39.34 12.04
CA TRP A 16 -26.95 -40.59 11.34
C TRP A 16 -25.69 -40.92 10.54
N VAL A 17 -24.69 -41.49 11.24
CA VAL A 17 -23.58 -42.20 10.61
C VAL A 17 -24.01 -43.66 10.56
N VAL A 18 -24.62 -44.09 9.46
CA VAL A 18 -24.79 -45.51 9.15
C VAL A 18 -24.63 -45.74 7.65
N LEU A 19 -23.43 -46.22 7.32
CA LEU A 19 -23.14 -47.29 6.36
C LEU A 19 -23.45 -47.02 4.88
N THR A 20 -22.46 -46.49 4.16
CA THR A 20 -21.95 -47.02 2.88
C THR A 20 -20.81 -46.10 2.41
N GLY A 21 -19.59 -46.63 2.37
CA GLY A 21 -18.41 -46.04 1.70
C GLY A 21 -18.16 -44.53 1.88
N ARG A 22 -17.24 -44.15 2.78
CA ARG A 22 -16.77 -42.76 2.93
C ARG A 22 -16.62 -42.05 1.57
N PRO A 23 -17.49 -41.09 1.21
CA PRO A 23 -17.01 -40.00 0.37
C PRO A 23 -16.06 -39.22 1.27
N ALA A 24 -14.82 -39.02 0.83
CA ALA A 24 -14.00 -37.96 1.40
C ALA A 24 -14.89 -36.70 1.43
N LEU A 25 -15.05 -36.09 2.61
CA LEU A 25 -15.60 -34.75 2.68
C LEU A 25 -14.81 -33.94 1.64
N PRO A 26 -15.43 -33.36 0.60
CA PRO A 26 -14.72 -32.39 -0.22
C PRO A 26 -14.20 -31.37 0.77
N GLN A 27 -12.87 -31.15 0.76
CA GLN A 27 -12.21 -30.14 1.54
C GLN A 27 -13.12 -28.92 1.54
N THR A 28 -13.64 -28.55 2.70
CA THR A 28 -14.60 -27.46 2.83
C THR A 28 -14.01 -26.28 2.08
N GLY A 29 -14.74 -25.79 1.07
CA GLY A 29 -14.40 -24.63 0.24
C GLY A 29 -14.40 -23.31 1.02
N LEU A 30 -13.83 -23.32 2.23
CA LEU A 30 -13.29 -22.16 2.87
C LEU A 30 -12.11 -21.74 1.99
N SER A 31 -12.39 -20.83 1.06
CA SER A 31 -11.38 -19.97 0.47
C SER A 31 -10.56 -19.41 1.62
N VAL A 32 -9.38 -19.99 1.87
CA VAL A 32 -8.39 -19.38 2.74
C VAL A 32 -8.14 -18.02 2.10
N GLN A 33 -8.47 -16.94 2.82
CA GLN A 33 -8.13 -15.60 2.34
C GLN A 33 -6.67 -15.62 1.90
N PRO A 34 -6.33 -15.09 0.71
CA PRO A 34 -4.96 -15.08 0.24
C PRO A 34 -4.04 -14.54 1.34
N PRO A 35 -2.84 -15.12 1.54
CA PRO A 35 -1.98 -14.74 2.66
C PRO A 35 -1.71 -13.23 2.73
N TRP A 36 -1.59 -12.58 1.56
CA TRP A 36 -1.39 -11.14 1.43
C TRP A 36 -2.49 -10.27 2.07
N GLN A 37 -3.68 -10.82 2.37
CA GLN A 37 -4.78 -10.14 3.08
C GLN A 37 -4.63 -10.13 4.59
N THR A 38 -3.77 -10.99 5.15
CA THR A 38 -3.60 -11.13 6.61
C THR A 38 -2.17 -10.89 7.07
N GLN A 39 -1.21 -11.03 6.17
CA GLN A 39 0.21 -10.72 6.37
C GLN A 39 0.76 -9.97 5.15
N SER A 40 1.90 -9.29 5.32
CA SER A 40 2.60 -8.65 4.20
C SER A 40 3.05 -9.70 3.19
N ALA A 41 2.76 -9.45 1.92
CA ALA A 41 3.37 -10.17 0.82
C ALA A 41 4.90 -9.95 0.83
N LYS A 42 5.66 -10.97 0.41
CA LYS A 42 7.12 -10.89 0.32
C LYS A 42 7.59 -10.56 -1.10
N VAL A 43 6.83 -11.00 -2.10
CA VAL A 43 7.18 -10.83 -3.51
C VAL A 43 5.94 -10.46 -4.31
N PHE A 44 6.08 -9.43 -5.13
CA PHE A 44 5.13 -9.11 -6.20
C PHE A 44 5.70 -9.53 -7.55
N THR A 45 4.88 -10.16 -8.37
CA THR A 45 5.23 -10.51 -9.76
C THR A 45 4.11 -10.10 -10.70
N VAL A 46 4.44 -9.92 -11.97
CA VAL A 46 3.48 -9.63 -13.04
C VAL A 46 3.55 -10.74 -14.07
N LYS A 47 2.40 -11.34 -14.38
CA LYS A 47 2.28 -12.38 -15.41
C LYS A 47 0.97 -12.17 -16.16
N ASP A 48 1.04 -12.15 -17.49
CA ASP A 48 -0.12 -12.04 -18.38
C ASP A 48 -1.04 -10.84 -18.03
N GLY A 49 -0.45 -9.72 -17.60
CA GLY A 49 -1.18 -8.50 -17.22
C GLY A 49 -1.83 -8.53 -15.83
N ALA A 50 -1.69 -9.62 -15.08
CA ALA A 50 -2.14 -9.72 -13.70
C ALA A 50 -0.97 -9.59 -12.71
N ILE A 51 -1.26 -9.02 -11.53
CA ILE A 51 -0.32 -8.91 -10.42
C ILE A 51 -0.55 -10.10 -9.48
N PHE A 52 0.54 -10.69 -9.00
CA PHE A 52 0.53 -11.77 -8.03
C PHE A 52 1.36 -11.39 -6.81
N ALA A 53 0.81 -11.61 -5.62
CA ALA A 53 1.47 -11.44 -4.34
C ALA A 53 1.74 -12.83 -3.76
N ASP A 54 3.02 -13.19 -3.63
CA ASP A 54 3.47 -14.52 -3.21
C ASP A 54 2.85 -15.68 -4.04
N GLY A 55 2.65 -15.43 -5.34
CA GLY A 55 2.08 -16.39 -6.28
C GLY A 55 0.54 -16.41 -6.35
N GLU A 56 -0.14 -15.70 -5.45
CA GLU A 56 -1.60 -15.57 -5.45
C GLU A 56 -2.06 -14.31 -6.18
N PRO A 57 -3.18 -14.33 -6.93
CA PRO A 57 -3.71 -13.14 -7.57
C PRO A 57 -3.90 -11.98 -6.59
N PHE A 58 -3.42 -10.80 -6.98
CA PHE A 58 -3.52 -9.56 -6.21
C PHE A 58 -4.38 -8.55 -7.00
N PRO A 59 -5.61 -8.25 -6.56
CA PRO A 59 -6.43 -7.24 -7.21
C PRO A 59 -5.83 -5.86 -6.93
N LEU A 60 -5.35 -5.19 -7.97
CA LEU A 60 -4.83 -3.84 -7.85
C LEU A 60 -6.00 -2.85 -7.86
N ASN A 61 -6.37 -2.35 -6.67
CA ASN A 61 -7.22 -1.18 -6.52
C ASN A 61 -6.35 -0.08 -5.91
N PHE A 62 -5.82 0.77 -6.79
CA PHE A 62 -4.78 1.73 -6.49
C PHE A 62 -5.38 3.11 -6.22
N GLU A 63 -5.15 3.59 -5.00
CA GLU A 63 -5.56 4.91 -4.57
C GLU A 63 -4.41 5.90 -4.76
N PHE A 64 -4.74 7.07 -5.32
CA PHE A 64 -3.80 8.14 -5.62
C PHE A 64 -4.37 9.51 -5.23
N THR A 65 -4.38 9.84 -3.94
CA THR A 65 -4.67 11.20 -3.47
C THR A 65 -3.44 11.91 -2.93
N TRP A 66 -3.19 13.13 -3.43
CA TRP A 66 -2.01 13.94 -3.07
C TRP A 66 -2.26 14.91 -1.92
N SER A 67 -3.53 15.10 -1.55
CA SER A 67 -4.00 16.16 -0.65
C SER A 67 -4.75 15.63 0.58
N SER A 68 -4.67 14.32 0.83
CA SER A 68 -5.30 13.68 1.97
C SER A 68 -4.33 13.68 3.16
N ASN A 69 -4.87 13.77 4.38
CA ASN A 69 -4.08 13.51 5.58
C ASN A 69 -3.94 11.98 5.73
N PHE A 70 -2.74 11.44 5.50
CA PHE A 70 -2.42 10.01 5.54
C PHE A 70 -2.36 9.48 6.98
N THR A 71 -3.51 9.52 7.67
CA THR A 71 -3.68 9.11 9.06
C THR A 71 -4.45 7.80 9.14
N GLU A 72 -4.44 7.14 10.30
CA GLU A 72 -5.22 5.91 10.52
C GLU A 72 -6.69 5.98 10.04
N PRO A 73 -7.47 7.06 10.29
CA PRO A 73 -8.82 7.17 9.73
C PRO A 73 -8.89 7.09 8.20
N PHE A 74 -7.90 7.64 7.49
CA PHE A 74 -7.81 7.55 6.04
C PHE A 74 -7.61 6.09 5.60
N PHE A 75 -6.64 5.38 6.19
CA PHE A 75 -6.38 3.98 5.85
C PHE A 75 -7.55 3.05 6.21
N LYS A 76 -8.24 3.33 7.32
CA LYS A 76 -9.49 2.66 7.68
C LYS A 76 -10.55 2.84 6.58
N TYR A 77 -10.75 4.07 6.12
CA TYR A 77 -11.69 4.36 5.04
C TYR A 77 -11.27 3.67 3.73
N ALA A 78 -10.00 3.79 3.33
CA ALA A 78 -9.47 3.15 2.13
C ALA A 78 -9.75 1.63 2.13
N SER A 79 -9.52 0.96 3.26
CA SER A 79 -9.81 -0.47 3.43
C SER A 79 -11.31 -0.81 3.27
N GLN A 80 -12.21 0.05 3.77
CA GLN A 80 -13.66 -0.11 3.61
C GLN A 80 -14.13 -0.01 2.14
N PHE A 81 -13.39 0.73 1.31
CA PHE A 81 -13.63 0.86 -0.13
C PHE A 81 -12.83 -0.15 -0.97
N LEU A 82 -12.28 -1.19 -0.32
CA LEU A 82 -11.52 -2.25 -0.97
C LEU A 82 -10.26 -1.76 -1.69
N ASN A 83 -9.67 -0.63 -1.27
CA ASN A 83 -8.37 -0.21 -1.77
C ASN A 83 -7.31 -1.18 -1.28
N THR A 84 -6.45 -1.64 -2.19
CA THR A 84 -5.38 -2.57 -1.86
C THR A 84 -4.03 -1.89 -1.80
N VAL A 85 -3.84 -0.79 -2.54
CA VAL A 85 -2.60 -0.02 -2.59
C VAL A 85 -2.91 1.47 -2.48
N HIS A 86 -2.09 2.18 -1.71
CA HIS A 86 -2.08 3.64 -1.61
C HIS A 86 -0.71 4.18 -2.04
N TYR A 87 -0.70 5.24 -2.86
CA TYR A 87 0.52 5.96 -3.17
C TYR A 87 0.90 6.96 -2.08
N GLU A 88 2.08 6.78 -1.51
CA GLU A 88 2.64 7.62 -0.47
C GLU A 88 3.77 8.50 -1.06
N PRO A 89 3.53 9.82 -1.25
CA PRO A 89 4.54 10.74 -1.77
C PRO A 89 5.62 11.05 -0.72
N VAL A 90 6.87 10.74 -1.03
CA VAL A 90 8.02 11.09 -0.19
C VAL A 90 8.69 12.35 -0.73
N SER A 91 8.96 13.31 0.16
CA SER A 91 9.68 14.53 -0.20
C SER A 91 11.16 14.26 -0.47
N LEU A 92 11.83 15.02 -1.33
CA LEU A 92 13.28 14.93 -1.53
C LEU A 92 14.04 15.54 -0.34
N GLY A 93 14.99 14.81 0.24
CA GLY A 93 15.87 15.29 1.30
C GLY A 93 16.95 16.25 0.77
N VAL A 94 16.64 17.54 0.70
CA VAL A 94 17.58 18.55 0.16
C VAL A 94 18.67 18.91 1.17
N GLY A 95 19.88 18.34 1.02
CA GLY A 95 21.02 18.61 1.90
C GLY A 95 21.40 17.47 2.84
N GLY A 96 21.07 16.23 2.48
CA GLY A 96 21.73 15.05 3.02
C GLY A 96 21.03 14.35 4.19
N GLN A 97 19.86 14.81 4.62
CA GLN A 97 19.07 14.06 5.61
C GLN A 97 17.62 13.92 5.17
N GLN A 98 17.25 12.68 4.89
CA GLN A 98 15.90 12.25 4.58
C GLN A 98 15.18 11.96 5.89
N ASN A 99 14.05 12.62 6.15
CA ASN A 99 13.24 12.34 7.34
C ASN A 99 12.11 11.36 6.97
N PHE A 100 12.15 10.16 7.55
CA PHE A 100 11.15 9.11 7.32
C PHE A 100 10.17 8.93 8.48
N LYS A 101 10.14 9.85 9.46
CA LYS A 101 9.28 9.70 10.63
C LYS A 101 7.80 9.59 10.26
N GLU A 102 7.33 10.49 9.40
CA GLU A 102 5.94 10.49 8.91
C GLU A 102 5.67 9.24 8.08
N LEU A 103 6.57 8.91 7.15
CA LEU A 103 6.50 7.68 6.35
C LEU A 103 6.31 6.43 7.23
N ASN A 104 7.12 6.28 8.29
CA ASN A 104 7.01 5.15 9.23
C ASN A 104 5.64 5.09 9.92
N GLN A 105 5.08 6.25 10.28
CA GLN A 105 3.75 6.32 10.87
C GLN A 105 2.69 5.88 9.85
N HIS A 106 2.80 6.33 8.59
CA HIS A 106 1.87 5.96 7.54
C HIS A 106 1.91 4.45 7.25
N TYR A 107 3.11 3.83 7.21
CA TYR A 107 3.26 2.37 7.10
C TYR A 107 2.60 1.64 8.27
N THR A 108 2.78 2.15 9.49
CA THR A 108 2.16 1.55 10.69
C THR A 108 0.64 1.57 10.60
N ASP A 109 0.07 2.70 10.19
CA ASP A 109 -1.38 2.88 10.09
C ASP A 109 -1.96 2.11 8.88
N ALA A 110 -1.28 2.09 7.74
CA ALA A 110 -1.66 1.31 6.57
C ALA A 110 -1.68 -0.20 6.87
N ALA A 111 -0.66 -0.71 7.58
CA ALA A 111 -0.57 -2.11 7.97
C ALA A 111 -1.73 -2.56 8.89
N ARG A 112 -2.20 -1.70 9.81
CA ARG A 112 -3.39 -2.00 10.64
C ARG A 112 -4.65 -2.22 9.82
N HIS A 113 -4.71 -1.63 8.63
CA HIS A 113 -5.85 -1.70 7.72
C HIS A 113 -5.58 -2.53 6.47
N ARG A 114 -4.44 -3.23 6.41
CA ARG A 114 -4.02 -4.14 5.32
C ARG A 114 -4.00 -3.44 3.95
N VAL A 115 -3.64 -2.17 3.95
CA VAL A 115 -3.42 -1.38 2.73
C VAL A 115 -1.92 -1.38 2.46
N TYR A 116 -1.53 -1.70 1.23
CA TYR A 116 -0.13 -1.63 0.83
C TYR A 116 0.29 -0.20 0.48
N CYS A 117 1.51 0.19 0.86
CA CYS A 117 2.09 1.47 0.49
C CYS A 117 2.98 1.32 -0.75
N CYS A 118 2.64 2.04 -1.82
CA CYS A 118 3.51 2.29 -2.97
C CYS A 118 4.16 3.66 -2.77
N VAL A 119 5.49 3.73 -2.66
CA VAL A 119 6.19 4.99 -2.37
C VAL A 119 6.85 5.55 -3.61
N GLY A 120 6.90 6.88 -3.71
CA GLY A 120 7.64 7.54 -4.79
C GLY A 120 8.07 8.95 -4.38
N LEU A 121 9.14 9.44 -4.99
CA LEU A 121 9.55 10.83 -4.77
C LEU A 121 8.59 11.77 -5.49
N SER A 122 7.97 12.67 -4.72
CA SER A 122 6.92 13.57 -5.23
C SER A 122 7.46 14.65 -6.15
N VAL A 123 6.68 15.06 -7.15
CA VAL A 123 6.94 16.24 -7.99
C VAL A 123 6.97 17.53 -7.15
N ALA A 124 6.24 17.60 -6.04
CA ALA A 124 6.29 18.73 -5.11
C ALA A 124 7.70 18.93 -4.52
N SER A 125 8.50 17.86 -4.45
CA SER A 125 9.89 17.89 -3.99
C SER A 125 10.81 18.69 -4.91
N ALA A 126 10.47 18.80 -6.20
CA ALA A 126 11.21 19.63 -7.15
C ALA A 126 11.12 21.12 -6.77
N ARG A 127 9.99 21.56 -6.20
CA ARG A 127 9.80 22.95 -5.76
C ARG A 127 10.73 23.32 -4.62
N SER A 128 10.83 22.47 -3.60
CA SER A 128 11.73 22.70 -2.45
C SER A 128 13.20 22.72 -2.88
N TYR A 129 13.58 21.86 -3.84
CA TYR A 129 14.93 21.87 -4.40
C TYR A 129 15.24 23.18 -5.14
N VAL A 130 14.36 23.62 -6.04
CA VAL A 130 14.51 24.89 -6.78
C VAL A 130 14.51 26.10 -5.84
N GLY A 131 13.76 26.06 -4.74
CA GLY A 131 13.78 27.11 -3.73
C GLY A 131 15.16 27.30 -3.08
N LYS A 132 15.95 26.23 -2.96
CA LYS A 132 17.33 26.26 -2.44
C LYS A 132 18.37 26.49 -3.53
N TYR A 133 18.14 25.95 -4.73
CA TYR A 133 19.03 25.98 -5.89
C TYR A 133 18.28 26.58 -7.10
N PRO A 134 18.03 27.90 -7.13
CA PRO A 134 17.24 28.54 -8.19
C PRO A 134 17.88 28.43 -9.58
N GLU A 135 19.20 28.21 -9.65
CA GLU A 135 19.93 27.90 -10.87
C GLU A 135 19.50 26.59 -11.52
N ALA A 136 19.01 25.62 -10.73
CA ALA A 136 18.53 24.34 -11.20
C ALA A 136 17.11 24.42 -11.80
N ALA A 137 16.47 25.59 -11.82
CA ALA A 137 15.15 25.75 -12.42
C ALA A 137 15.15 25.38 -13.92
N MET A 138 14.09 24.73 -14.37
CA MET A 138 13.86 24.49 -15.79
C MET A 138 13.67 25.83 -16.51
N ARG A 139 14.46 26.10 -17.56
CA ARG A 139 14.42 27.36 -18.31
C ARG A 139 13.79 27.19 -19.68
N GLY A 140 13.02 28.20 -20.10
CA GLY A 140 12.50 28.33 -21.44
C GLY A 140 13.53 28.88 -22.43
N PRO A 141 13.17 28.99 -23.71
CA PRO A 141 14.06 29.52 -24.76
C PRO A 141 14.54 30.96 -24.52
N ASP A 142 13.79 31.75 -23.74
CA ASP A 142 14.13 33.13 -23.37
C ASP A 142 15.03 33.23 -22.12
N GLY A 143 15.48 32.09 -21.59
CA GLY A 143 16.32 32.00 -20.39
C GLY A 143 15.58 32.18 -19.07
N LYS A 144 14.26 32.45 -19.08
CA LYS A 144 13.44 32.57 -17.86
C LYS A 144 12.97 31.19 -17.39
N PRO A 145 12.61 31.04 -16.09
CA PRO A 145 11.99 29.81 -15.62
C PRO A 145 10.74 29.46 -16.43
N ALA A 146 10.68 28.25 -16.97
CA ALA A 146 9.57 27.78 -17.80
C ALA A 146 8.29 27.51 -16.98
N SER A 147 8.44 27.28 -15.68
CA SER A 147 7.34 27.12 -14.71
C SER A 147 7.88 27.35 -13.31
N GLU A 148 7.06 27.91 -12.42
CA GLU A 148 7.40 28.01 -11.00
C GLU A 148 7.61 26.60 -10.41
N GLY A 149 8.67 26.42 -9.63
CA GLY A 149 8.95 25.19 -8.89
C GLY A 149 9.35 23.97 -9.74
N ARG A 150 9.49 24.10 -11.06
CA ARG A 150 9.99 23.01 -11.91
C ARG A 150 11.51 23.05 -12.01
N VAL A 151 12.13 21.93 -11.66
CA VAL A 151 13.57 21.70 -11.76
C VAL A 151 13.94 21.17 -13.15
N SER A 152 15.15 21.48 -13.60
CA SER A 152 15.76 20.88 -14.78
C SER A 152 16.30 19.50 -14.45
N TYR A 153 15.78 18.45 -15.10
CA TYR A 153 16.35 17.10 -14.96
C TYR A 153 17.77 16.97 -15.53
N LEU A 154 18.24 17.96 -16.28
CA LEU A 154 19.61 18.00 -16.78
C LEU A 154 20.59 18.55 -15.74
N ASP A 155 20.10 19.21 -14.70
CA ASP A 155 20.94 19.71 -13.61
C ASP A 155 21.67 18.55 -12.91
N ALA A 156 22.99 18.66 -12.78
CA ALA A 156 23.82 17.60 -12.22
C ALA A 156 23.59 17.44 -10.72
N GLY A 157 23.42 18.55 -10.00
CA GLY A 157 23.15 18.55 -8.56
C GLY A 157 21.81 17.89 -8.23
N TYR A 158 20.77 18.18 -9.01
CA TYR A 158 19.45 17.62 -8.83
C TYR A 158 19.43 16.12 -9.11
N ARG A 159 20.09 15.66 -10.18
CA ARG A 159 20.21 14.22 -10.48
C ARG A 159 20.93 13.46 -9.38
N GLU A 160 21.99 14.05 -8.83
CA GLU A 160 22.72 13.45 -7.72
C GLU A 160 21.86 13.40 -6.44
N ALA A 161 21.18 14.49 -6.09
CA ALA A 161 20.26 14.52 -4.95
C ALA A 161 19.12 13.51 -5.11
N LEU A 162 18.55 13.40 -6.32
CA LEU A 162 17.50 12.43 -6.65
C LEU A 162 18.01 11.00 -6.48
N ARG A 163 19.22 10.70 -6.99
CA ARG A 163 19.85 9.38 -6.85
C ARG A 163 20.04 8.99 -5.38
N GLU A 164 20.58 9.89 -4.56
CA GLU A 164 20.82 9.61 -3.15
C GLU A 164 19.51 9.44 -2.36
N SER A 165 18.51 10.28 -2.62
CA SER A 165 17.19 10.13 -2.00
C SER A 165 16.48 8.83 -2.42
N LEU A 166 16.54 8.45 -3.71
CA LEU A 166 15.98 7.18 -4.18
C LEU A 166 16.67 5.98 -3.53
N LYS A 167 18.00 6.01 -3.41
CA LYS A 167 18.78 4.97 -2.72
C LYS A 167 18.40 4.87 -1.25
N SER A 168 18.35 6.02 -0.56
CA SER A 168 17.97 6.09 0.85
C SER A 168 16.54 5.58 1.07
N LEU A 169 15.59 5.98 0.22
CA LEU A 169 14.21 5.51 0.28
C LEU A 169 14.12 4.00 0.05
N ALA A 170 14.76 3.47 -1.00
CA ALA A 170 14.75 2.05 -1.30
C ALA A 170 15.32 1.21 -0.15
N VAL A 171 16.43 1.64 0.46
CA VAL A 171 17.01 0.97 1.64
C VAL A 171 16.05 1.03 2.83
N HIS A 172 15.38 2.17 3.04
CA HIS A 172 14.48 2.36 4.17
C HIS A 172 13.21 1.51 4.08
N VAL A 173 12.61 1.38 2.90
CA VAL A 173 11.30 0.73 2.74
C VAL A 173 11.35 -0.78 2.48
N ARG A 174 12.52 -1.31 2.08
CA ARG A 174 12.67 -2.72 1.67
C ARG A 174 12.12 -3.72 2.69
N ASP A 175 12.29 -3.43 3.98
CA ASP A 175 11.94 -4.32 5.07
C ASP A 175 10.67 -3.85 5.82
N LEU A 176 9.97 -2.83 5.31
CA LEU A 176 8.72 -2.34 5.89
C LEU A 176 7.54 -3.24 5.48
N PRO A 177 6.60 -3.50 6.40
CA PRO A 177 5.47 -4.36 6.12
C PRO A 177 4.48 -3.68 5.18
N PHE A 178 3.76 -4.48 4.37
CA PHE A 178 2.78 -3.99 3.41
C PHE A 178 3.38 -2.98 2.41
N HIS A 179 4.65 -3.16 2.01
CA HIS A 179 5.21 -2.40 0.90
C HIS A 179 4.78 -3.02 -0.45
N PHE A 180 4.38 -2.18 -1.40
CA PHE A 180 4.10 -2.57 -2.79
C PHE A 180 5.14 -2.00 -3.74
N GLY A 181 5.98 -2.88 -4.30
CA GLY A 181 7.08 -2.54 -5.21
C GLY A 181 8.44 -2.74 -4.57
#